data_AF-A0A382G4Y6-F1
#
_entry.id   AF-A0A382G4Y6-F1
#
_cell.length_a   1.000
_cell.length_b   1.000
_cell.length_c   1.000
_cell.angle_alpha   90.00
_cell.angle_beta   90.00
_cell.angle_gamma   90.00
#
_symmetry.space_group_name_H-M   'P 1'
#
loop_
_entity.id
_entity.type
_entity.pdbx_description
1 polymer ?
#
loop_
_entity_poly.entity_id
_entity_poly.type
_entity_poly.pdbx_seq_one_letter_code
_entity_poly.pdbx_strand_id
1 'polypeptide(L)'
;EIFSERTLLFDMILDIEGKKTFETFLTNEKENESPFADRIFTWEANGKTVDSSIIAIVNDFISTKVFPFTTDEELIQLHKDTDPTEKESIARYDRKLKEMIGITIEKCGQNMGTNSAQRIPRQRIILDQKREFDINDKSWEKISDNYDLYKSDSLALYVAFTEKDCIEFIKDFKNNHLYEAIIGGYTVNHDMWSTYIGKLSQELLDNLDNENEVYWRNLRLKVEEFQLHFLKQNTQRKRSFSSMQQLTNFKSIDVKTRKEWQKVIDKSEQGMFRYIDDLKYDLDNLATPGHTHDEQTLQRETEKTNERILLLSFLAMSIPMMGAIFSPNFSLYTKILSAMVLCMLPMVYFSVFRFSRMRRQKLDRRRDLTRKKENWEAMLDWHKNNLEEIKKDTKIAEDLKENVIQWELQNISVGESILDKIKKKIK
;
A
#
# COMPACT_ATOMS: atom_id res chain seq x y z
N GLU A 1 7.54 -8.52 19.31
CA GLU A 1 7.68 -8.38 17.84
C GLU A 1 6.41 -7.90 17.13
N ILE A 2 5.21 -8.48 17.35
CA ILE A 2 4.01 -8.11 16.56
C ILE A 2 3.65 -6.62 16.60
N PHE A 3 3.79 -5.97 17.75
CA PHE A 3 3.40 -4.57 17.95
C PHE A 3 4.41 -3.54 17.41
N SER A 4 5.70 -3.89 17.38
CA SER A 4 6.76 -2.96 16.94
C SER A 4 6.80 -2.74 15.43
N GLU A 5 6.17 -3.61 14.63
CA GLU A 5 6.15 -3.48 13.16
C GLU A 5 5.06 -2.54 12.62
N ARG A 6 4.10 -2.08 13.46
CA ARG A 6 2.89 -1.37 13.00
C ARG A 6 2.67 0.02 13.58
N THR A 7 3.20 0.29 14.76
CA THR A 7 2.93 1.55 15.45
C THR A 7 4.14 1.98 16.26
N LEU A 8 4.49 3.27 16.13
CA LEU A 8 5.44 3.93 16.99
C LEU A 8 4.66 4.83 17.94
N LEU A 9 4.82 4.59 19.24
CA LEU A 9 4.32 5.46 20.29
C LEU A 9 5.48 6.35 20.74
N PHE A 10 5.28 7.66 20.65
CA PHE A 10 6.23 8.64 21.18
C PHE A 10 5.50 9.50 22.22
N ASP A 11 6.21 9.80 23.31
CA ASP A 11 5.72 10.70 24.35
C ASP A 11 6.44 12.04 24.20
N MET A 12 5.67 13.11 24.11
CA MET A 12 6.22 14.47 24.25
C MET A 12 5.95 14.92 25.68
N ILE A 13 7.01 15.03 26.48
CA ILE A 13 6.95 15.56 27.84
C ILE A 13 7.33 17.03 27.77
N LEU A 14 6.38 17.90 28.10
CA LEU A 14 6.59 19.34 28.17
C LEU A 14 6.59 19.74 29.64
N ASP A 15 7.69 20.31 30.10
CA ASP A 15 7.73 21.00 31.38
C ASP A 15 7.31 22.45 31.16
N ILE A 16 6.16 22.84 31.69
CA ILE A 16 5.56 24.16 31.47
C ILE A 16 5.48 24.88 32.81
N GLU A 17 6.31 25.91 32.96
CA GLU A 17 6.25 26.81 34.09
C GLU A 17 5.23 27.93 33.85
N GLY A 18 4.15 27.90 34.64
CA GLY A 18 3.18 28.99 34.75
C GLY A 18 1.97 28.88 33.82
N LYS A 19 0.80 29.23 34.37
CA LYS A 19 -0.50 29.17 33.70
C LYS A 19 -0.57 29.91 32.36
N LYS A 20 0.04 31.09 32.25
CA LYS A 20 0.00 31.90 31.00
C LYS A 20 0.73 31.23 29.84
N THR A 21 1.87 30.59 30.12
CA THR A 21 2.62 29.80 29.14
C THR A 21 1.79 28.60 28.68
N PHE A 22 1.10 27.96 29.62
CA PHE A 22 0.20 26.84 29.33
C PHE A 22 -1.02 27.24 28.49
N GLU A 23 -1.63 28.40 28.76
CA GLU A 23 -2.75 28.94 27.96
C GLU A 23 -2.36 29.16 26.50
N THR A 24 -1.11 29.58 26.23
CA THR A 24 -0.57 29.68 24.86
C THR A 24 -0.52 28.33 24.13
N PHE A 25 -0.29 27.21 24.84
CA PHE A 25 -0.35 25.86 24.28
C PHE A 25 -1.79 25.35 24.07
N LEU A 26 -2.79 26.02 24.65
CA LEU A 26 -4.20 25.70 24.49
C LEU A 26 -4.89 26.54 23.41
N THR A 27 -4.34 27.70 23.03
CA THR A 27 -4.87 28.56 21.99
C THR A 27 -4.73 27.95 20.59
N ASN A 28 -5.84 27.84 19.87
CA ASN A 28 -5.95 27.20 18.55
C ASN A 28 -5.82 28.18 17.36
N GLU A 29 -5.22 29.37 17.56
CA GLU A 29 -5.37 30.51 16.64
C GLU A 29 -4.96 30.21 15.19
N LYS A 30 -3.98 29.34 14.96
CA LYS A 30 -3.46 29.01 13.62
C LYS A 30 -3.88 27.63 13.07
N GLU A 31 -4.69 26.84 13.78
CA GLU A 31 -5.07 25.48 13.34
C GLU A 31 -5.89 25.50 12.02
N ASN A 32 -6.72 26.53 11.83
CA ASN A 32 -7.55 26.70 10.63
C ASN A 32 -6.78 27.24 9.41
N GLU A 33 -5.55 27.72 9.59
CA GLU A 33 -4.72 28.27 8.51
C GLU A 33 -3.85 27.20 7.84
N SER A 34 -3.68 26.04 8.49
CA SER A 34 -2.94 24.91 7.96
C SER A 34 -3.80 24.08 6.99
N PRO A 35 -3.34 23.80 5.75
CA PRO A 35 -4.04 22.90 4.83
C PRO A 35 -4.09 21.44 5.33
N PHE A 36 -3.30 21.12 6.37
CA PHE A 36 -3.28 19.81 7.03
C PHE A 36 -4.07 19.81 8.36
N ALA A 37 -4.75 20.91 8.69
CA ALA A 37 -5.40 21.13 9.99
C ALA A 37 -4.47 20.85 11.18
N ASP A 38 -3.18 21.21 11.03
CA ASP A 38 -2.18 21.03 12.07
C ASP A 38 -2.01 22.29 12.92
N ARG A 39 -1.66 22.09 14.19
CA ARG A 39 -1.36 23.19 15.11
C ARG A 39 0.06 23.68 14.90
N ILE A 40 0.16 24.94 14.50
CA ILE A 40 1.43 25.66 14.40
C ILE A 40 1.72 26.27 15.78
N PHE A 41 2.82 25.85 16.38
CA PHE A 41 3.35 26.47 17.59
C PHE A 41 4.31 27.58 17.16
N THR A 42 4.04 28.78 17.65
CA THR A 42 4.90 29.94 17.45
C THR A 42 5.61 30.28 18.75
N TRP A 43 6.94 30.28 18.74
CA TRP A 43 7.72 30.75 19.89
C TRP A 43 8.94 31.55 19.45
N GLU A 44 9.47 32.37 20.36
CA GLU A 44 10.73 33.06 20.12
C GLU A 44 11.91 32.18 20.56
N ALA A 45 12.80 31.88 19.62
CA ALA A 45 14.08 31.23 19.89
C ALA A 45 15.20 32.08 19.28
N ASN A 46 16.20 32.45 20.09
CA ASN A 46 17.37 33.21 19.65
C ASN A 46 17.02 34.52 18.91
N GLY A 47 15.98 35.24 19.35
CA GLY A 47 15.55 36.50 18.75
C GLY A 47 14.86 36.35 17.39
N LYS A 48 14.46 35.13 17.02
CA LYS A 48 13.65 34.84 15.83
C LYS A 48 12.37 34.15 16.25
N THR A 49 11.28 34.52 15.61
CA THR A 49 10.03 33.77 15.65
C THR A 49 10.22 32.48 14.87
N VAL A 50 10.02 31.35 15.53
CA VAL A 50 10.02 30.02 14.91
C VAL A 50 8.58 29.53 14.93
N ASP A 51 8.07 29.22 13.74
CA ASP A 51 6.82 28.49 13.55
C ASP A 51 7.20 27.03 13.27
N SER A 52 6.67 26.10 14.05
CA SER A 52 6.85 24.67 13.80
C SER A 52 5.59 23.89 14.14
N SER A 53 5.40 22.78 13.44
CA SER A 53 4.25 21.91 13.60
C SER A 53 4.67 20.57 14.22
N ILE A 54 3.80 19.96 15.04
CA ILE A 54 4.09 18.62 15.60
C ILE A 54 4.27 17.62 14.47
N ILE A 55 3.48 17.73 13.39
CA ILE A 55 3.63 16.85 12.22
C ILE A 55 5.00 17.02 11.57
N ALA A 56 5.53 18.24 11.45
CA ALA A 56 6.86 18.48 10.89
C ALA A 56 7.96 17.80 11.72
N ILE A 57 7.92 17.96 13.06
CA ILE A 57 8.88 17.31 13.97
C ILE A 57 8.79 15.78 13.87
N VAL A 58 7.58 15.23 13.85
CA VAL A 58 7.38 13.78 13.74
C VAL A 58 7.84 13.28 12.39
N ASN A 59 7.52 13.97 11.29
CA ASN A 59 7.95 13.58 9.95
C ASN A 59 9.47 13.63 9.78
N ASP A 60 10.14 14.64 10.33
CA ASP A 60 11.60 14.70 10.35
C ASP A 60 12.18 13.51 11.12
N PHE A 61 11.67 13.22 12.32
CA PHE A 61 12.10 12.05 13.09
C PHE A 61 11.87 10.74 12.32
N ILE A 62 10.70 10.56 11.71
CA ILE A 62 10.35 9.36 10.94
C ILE A 62 11.29 9.23 9.74
N SER A 63 11.49 10.30 8.96
CA SER A 63 12.28 10.27 7.72
C SER A 63 13.79 10.25 7.95
N THR A 64 14.29 10.62 9.13
CA THR A 64 15.72 10.64 9.44
C THR A 64 16.17 9.52 10.37
N LYS A 65 15.28 8.99 11.22
CA LYS A 65 15.62 7.97 12.24
C LYS A 65 14.94 6.63 12.04
N VAL A 66 13.69 6.61 11.58
CA VAL A 66 12.90 5.38 11.48
C VAL A 66 12.98 4.79 10.07
N PHE A 67 12.83 5.63 9.06
CA PHE A 67 12.89 5.28 7.65
C PHE A 67 13.84 6.25 6.94
N PRO A 68 15.17 6.09 7.10
CA PRO A 68 16.18 7.02 6.58
C PRO A 68 16.34 6.94 5.06
N PHE A 69 15.25 6.90 4.29
CA PHE A 69 15.27 6.88 2.82
C PHE A 69 15.90 8.14 2.21
N THR A 70 16.09 9.20 3.01
CA THR A 70 16.72 10.46 2.60
C THR A 70 18.19 10.56 3.03
N THR A 71 18.61 9.79 4.03
CA THR A 71 19.93 9.95 4.68
C THR A 71 20.81 8.70 4.62
N ASP A 72 20.23 7.52 4.41
CA ASP A 72 20.96 6.24 4.35
C ASP A 72 21.30 5.89 2.89
N GLU A 73 22.60 5.95 2.57
CA GLU A 73 23.11 5.68 1.22
C GLU A 73 22.83 4.25 0.75
N GLU A 74 22.84 3.27 1.65
CA GLU A 74 22.59 1.87 1.30
C GLU A 74 21.10 1.65 0.98
N LEU A 75 20.19 2.26 1.73
CA LEU A 75 18.75 2.24 1.44
C LEU A 75 18.43 2.97 0.13
N ILE A 76 19.04 4.12 -0.10
CA ILE A 76 18.90 4.88 -1.35
C ILE A 76 19.37 4.02 -2.53
N GLN A 77 20.52 3.37 -2.40
CA GLN A 77 21.07 2.52 -3.44
C GLN A 77 20.20 1.27 -3.69
N LEU A 78 19.74 0.63 -2.61
CA LEU A 78 18.82 -0.51 -2.67
C LEU A 78 17.56 -0.16 -3.47
N HIS A 79 17.00 1.03 -3.26
CA HIS A 79 15.83 1.50 -3.99
C HIS A 79 16.15 1.76 -5.48
N LYS A 80 17.29 2.40 -5.80
CA LYS A 80 17.74 2.63 -7.19
C LYS A 80 17.99 1.35 -7.98
N ASP A 81 18.56 0.34 -7.32
CA ASP A 81 18.90 -0.95 -7.94
C ASP A 81 17.65 -1.79 -8.24
N THR A 82 16.54 -1.51 -7.57
CA THR A 82 15.30 -2.27 -7.72
C THR A 82 14.68 -2.07 -9.09
N ASP A 83 14.39 -3.17 -9.77
CA ASP A 83 13.66 -3.19 -11.03
C ASP A 83 12.23 -3.66 -10.77
N PRO A 84 11.22 -2.76 -10.74
CA PRO A 84 9.84 -3.12 -10.45
C PRO A 84 9.19 -3.94 -11.57
N THR A 85 9.87 -4.13 -12.71
CA THR A 85 9.40 -5.02 -13.78
C THR A 85 9.83 -6.47 -13.57
N GLU A 86 10.68 -6.75 -12.57
CA GLU A 86 11.23 -8.08 -12.29
C GLU A 86 10.87 -8.56 -10.88
N LYS A 87 10.09 -9.65 -10.80
CA LYS A 87 9.62 -10.23 -9.53
C LYS A 87 10.76 -10.55 -8.57
N GLU A 88 11.87 -11.10 -9.06
CA GLU A 88 13.03 -11.41 -8.22
C GLU A 88 13.70 -10.15 -7.66
N SER A 89 13.70 -9.07 -8.44
CA SER A 89 14.27 -7.78 -8.00
C SER A 89 13.45 -7.20 -6.84
N ILE A 90 12.12 -7.21 -6.98
CA ILE A 90 11.20 -6.81 -5.91
C ILE A 90 11.36 -7.69 -4.66
N ALA A 91 11.44 -9.01 -4.83
CA ALA A 91 11.61 -9.93 -3.70
C ALA A 91 12.96 -9.75 -2.97
N ARG A 92 14.03 -9.41 -3.70
CA ARG A 92 15.32 -9.04 -3.10
C ARG A 92 15.23 -7.74 -2.33
N TYR A 93 14.55 -6.73 -2.89
CA TYR A 93 14.32 -5.45 -2.20
C TYR A 93 13.60 -5.67 -0.87
N ASP A 94 12.48 -6.41 -0.87
CA ASP A 94 11.72 -6.68 0.37
C ASP A 94 12.58 -7.35 1.45
N ARG A 95 13.41 -8.31 1.06
CA ARG A 95 14.25 -9.06 1.99
C ARG A 95 15.33 -8.18 2.58
N LYS A 96 16.06 -7.45 1.74
CA LYS A 96 17.12 -6.54 2.18
C LYS A 96 16.56 -5.42 3.03
N LEU A 97 15.42 -4.86 2.66
CA LEU A 97 14.77 -3.84 3.46
C LEU A 97 14.44 -4.38 4.87
N LYS A 98 13.86 -5.59 4.96
CA LYS A 98 13.62 -6.23 6.25
C LYS A 98 14.92 -6.46 7.05
N GLU A 99 16.00 -6.87 6.40
CA GLU A 99 17.31 -7.06 7.04
C GLU A 99 17.88 -5.75 7.58
N MET A 100 17.72 -4.65 6.85
CA MET A 100 18.29 -3.34 7.20
C MET A 100 17.50 -2.62 8.29
N ILE A 101 16.18 -2.54 8.16
CA ILE A 101 15.33 -1.73 9.05
C ILE A 101 14.42 -2.56 9.96
N GLY A 102 14.45 -3.90 9.87
CA GLY A 102 13.65 -4.80 10.71
C GLY A 102 12.15 -4.79 10.40
N ILE A 103 11.70 -4.06 9.39
CA ILE A 103 10.27 -3.84 9.09
C ILE A 103 9.84 -4.65 7.87
N THR A 104 8.69 -5.33 8.02
CA THR A 104 8.04 -6.01 6.89
C THR A 104 7.01 -5.06 6.25
N ILE A 105 7.28 -4.60 5.02
CA ILE A 105 6.33 -3.77 4.27
C ILE A 105 5.08 -4.58 3.90
N GLU A 106 3.90 -3.99 4.14
CA GLU A 106 2.65 -4.48 3.58
C GLU A 106 2.49 -4.05 2.14
N LYS A 107 2.20 -5.01 1.28
CA LYS A 107 1.95 -4.75 -0.13
C LYS A 107 0.46 -4.64 -0.38
N CYS A 108 -0.02 -3.42 -0.57
CA CYS A 108 -1.38 -3.16 -1.03
C CYS A 108 -1.36 -3.14 -2.56
N GLY A 109 -1.31 -4.32 -3.17
CA GLY A 109 -1.15 -4.46 -4.62
C GLY A 109 0.30 -4.58 -5.10
N GLN A 110 0.71 -3.81 -6.11
CA GLN A 110 2.09 -3.85 -6.68
C GLN A 110 3.04 -2.78 -6.14
N ASN A 111 2.50 -1.73 -5.52
CA ASN A 111 3.35 -0.68 -4.98
C ASN A 111 3.73 -0.99 -3.53
N MET A 112 4.98 -0.63 -3.23
CA MET A 112 5.52 -0.60 -1.90
C MET A 112 4.91 0.59 -1.18
N GLY A 113 4.34 0.37 0.00
CA GLY A 113 3.76 1.46 0.76
C GLY A 113 4.14 1.35 2.22
N THR A 114 4.90 2.33 2.68
CA THR A 114 4.98 2.69 4.10
C THR A 114 4.03 3.87 4.28
N ASN A 115 2.88 3.62 4.87
CA ASN A 115 1.98 4.69 5.28
C ASN A 115 2.02 4.80 6.79
N SER A 116 2.07 6.04 7.27
CA SER A 116 1.91 6.38 8.69
C SER A 116 0.53 6.99 8.89
N ALA A 117 -0.16 6.52 9.91
CA ALA A 117 -1.32 7.20 10.45
C ALA A 117 -0.88 7.80 11.79
N GLN A 118 -0.86 9.12 11.90
CA GLN A 118 -0.65 9.76 13.18
C GLN A 118 -2.00 9.92 13.87
N ARG A 119 -2.11 9.39 15.09
CA ARG A 119 -3.23 9.69 15.98
C ARG A 119 -2.69 10.52 17.12
N ILE A 120 -3.05 11.79 17.17
CA ILE A 120 -2.78 12.65 18.32
C ILE A 120 -3.98 12.51 19.27
N PRO A 121 -3.76 12.18 20.56
CA PRO A 121 -4.85 12.16 21.51
C PRO A 121 -5.51 13.55 21.57
N ARG A 122 -6.84 13.59 21.46
CA ARG A 122 -7.59 14.86 21.60
C ARG A 122 -7.49 15.43 23.01
N GLN A 123 -7.32 14.54 23.99
CA GLN A 123 -7.25 14.89 25.40
C GLN A 123 -5.81 14.82 25.89
N ARG A 124 -5.43 15.75 26.77
CA ARG A 124 -4.07 15.81 27.36
C ARG A 124 -4.12 15.36 28.81
N ILE A 125 -3.01 14.81 29.29
CA ILE A 125 -2.85 14.42 30.70
C ILE A 125 -1.97 15.45 31.39
N ILE A 126 -2.40 15.92 32.55
CA ILE A 126 -1.67 16.89 33.37
C ILE A 126 -1.44 16.31 34.76
N LEU A 127 -0.20 16.46 35.23
CA LEU A 127 0.16 16.30 36.62
C LEU A 127 0.16 17.67 37.30
N ASP A 128 -0.87 17.97 38.07
CA ASP A 128 -1.03 19.25 38.78
C ASP A 128 -0.68 19.09 40.27
N GLN A 129 0.61 18.99 40.59
CA GLN A 129 1.04 18.82 41.99
C GLN A 129 0.67 20.01 42.89
N LYS A 130 0.49 21.20 42.31
CA LYS A 130 0.19 22.44 43.04
C LYS A 130 -1.30 22.69 43.23
N ARG A 131 -2.16 21.86 42.63
CA ARG A 131 -3.63 22.00 42.66
C ARG A 131 -4.09 23.37 42.14
N GLU A 132 -3.49 23.81 41.03
CA GLU A 132 -3.88 25.05 40.34
C GLU A 132 -5.25 24.94 39.66
N PHE A 133 -5.73 23.73 39.35
CA PHE A 133 -7.07 23.49 38.83
C PHE A 133 -8.12 23.35 39.95
N ASP A 134 -9.19 24.16 39.88
CA ASP A 134 -10.35 24.03 40.78
C ASP A 134 -11.33 22.95 40.28
N ILE A 135 -11.16 21.73 40.80
CA ILE A 135 -12.01 20.58 40.47
C ILE A 135 -13.44 20.64 41.02
N ASN A 136 -13.77 21.64 41.85
CA ASN A 136 -15.14 21.82 42.34
C ASN A 136 -16.04 22.51 41.32
N ASP A 137 -15.46 23.05 40.24
CA ASP A 137 -16.22 23.49 39.10
C ASP A 137 -16.95 22.30 38.45
N LYS A 138 -18.17 22.53 37.97
CA LYS A 138 -19.02 21.53 37.31
C LYS A 138 -18.42 21.00 36.00
N SER A 139 -17.36 21.63 35.52
CA SER A 139 -16.61 21.24 34.33
C SER A 139 -15.72 20.00 34.54
N TRP A 140 -15.57 19.51 35.78
CA TRP A 140 -14.76 18.35 36.13
C TRP A 140 -15.60 17.16 36.60
N GLU A 141 -15.31 15.99 36.06
CA GLU A 141 -15.88 14.71 36.47
C GLU A 141 -14.77 13.81 37.03
N LYS A 142 -15.01 13.20 38.20
CA LYS A 142 -14.10 12.18 38.73
C LYS A 142 -14.30 10.88 37.95
N ILE A 143 -13.20 10.31 37.45
CA ILE A 143 -13.23 9.14 36.55
C ILE A 143 -12.63 7.88 37.16
N SER A 144 -12.29 7.91 38.45
CA SER A 144 -11.66 6.80 39.14
C SER A 144 -12.19 6.64 40.56
N ASP A 145 -12.42 5.40 40.96
CA ASP A 145 -12.75 5.04 42.33
C ASP A 145 -11.51 5.01 43.23
N ASN A 146 -10.33 4.72 42.66
CA ASN A 146 -9.10 4.39 43.39
C ASN A 146 -8.04 5.50 43.37
N TYR A 147 -8.17 6.47 42.47
CA TYR A 147 -7.17 7.50 42.21
C TYR A 147 -7.81 8.89 42.18
N ASP A 148 -7.03 9.95 42.47
CA ASP A 148 -7.49 11.35 42.40
C ASP A 148 -7.40 11.85 40.95
N LEU A 149 -8.23 11.25 40.07
CA LEU A 149 -8.25 11.47 38.63
C LEU A 149 -9.56 12.12 38.18
N TYR A 150 -9.45 13.23 37.45
CA TYR A 150 -10.59 13.98 36.93
C TYR A 150 -10.43 14.25 35.45
N LYS A 151 -11.57 14.39 34.78
CA LYS A 151 -11.70 14.68 33.35
C LYS A 151 -12.51 15.96 33.18
N SER A 152 -12.07 16.84 32.27
CA SER A 152 -12.89 17.93 31.74
C SER A 152 -13.04 17.80 30.24
N ASP A 153 -14.26 17.56 29.76
CA ASP A 153 -14.55 17.54 28.33
C ASP A 153 -14.46 18.92 27.68
N SER A 154 -14.79 19.99 28.43
CA SER A 154 -14.72 21.36 27.93
C SER A 154 -13.29 21.83 27.63
N LEU A 155 -12.33 21.37 28.45
CA LEU A 155 -10.91 21.68 28.29
C LEU A 155 -10.16 20.60 27.52
N ALA A 156 -10.79 19.45 27.26
CA ALA A 156 -10.15 18.23 26.76
C ALA A 156 -8.94 17.81 27.61
N LEU A 157 -9.10 17.76 28.93
CA LEU A 157 -8.01 17.47 29.87
C LEU A 157 -8.36 16.32 30.82
N TYR A 158 -7.34 15.56 31.18
CA TYR A 158 -7.28 14.74 32.37
C TYR A 158 -6.30 15.36 33.35
N VAL A 159 -6.66 15.42 34.63
CA VAL A 159 -5.78 15.92 35.69
C VAL A 159 -5.61 14.87 36.78
N ALA A 160 -4.36 14.71 37.20
CA ALA A 160 -3.94 13.92 38.35
C ALA A 160 -3.17 14.83 39.31
N PHE A 161 -3.30 14.62 40.61
CA PHE A 161 -2.65 15.45 41.63
C PHE A 161 -1.40 14.80 42.24
N THR A 162 -1.16 13.53 41.96
CA THR A 162 0.03 12.80 42.41
C THR A 162 0.69 12.08 41.24
N GLU A 163 2.01 11.94 41.30
CA GLU A 163 2.78 11.21 40.27
C GLU A 163 2.30 9.76 40.15
N LYS A 164 2.02 9.12 41.28
CA LYS A 164 1.55 7.73 41.32
C LYS A 164 0.25 7.55 40.54
N ASP A 165 -0.74 8.41 40.80
CA ASP A 165 -2.05 8.35 40.14
C ASP A 165 -1.90 8.65 38.64
N CYS A 166 -1.05 9.63 38.31
CA CYS A 166 -0.75 10.00 36.92
C CYS A 166 -0.09 8.85 36.15
N ILE A 167 0.91 8.17 36.73
CA ILE A 167 1.62 7.07 36.09
C ILE A 167 0.69 5.89 35.79
N GLU A 168 -0.16 5.50 36.75
CA GLU A 168 -1.13 4.41 36.55
C GLU A 168 -2.15 4.77 35.47
N PHE A 169 -2.62 6.02 35.44
CA PHE A 169 -3.53 6.48 34.39
C PHE A 169 -2.87 6.56 33.02
N ILE A 170 -1.64 7.09 32.92
CA ILE A 170 -0.88 7.18 31.67
C ILE A 170 -0.75 5.80 31.03
N LYS A 171 -0.55 4.73 31.82
CA LYS A 171 -0.47 3.37 31.31
C LYS A 171 -1.76 2.93 30.60
N ASP A 172 -2.91 3.13 31.22
CA ASP A 172 -4.20 2.75 30.63
C ASP A 172 -4.57 3.64 29.45
N PHE A 173 -4.31 4.94 29.56
CA PHE A 173 -4.51 5.89 28.47
C PHE A 173 -3.66 5.53 27.24
N LYS A 174 -2.38 5.17 27.44
CA LYS A 174 -1.50 4.68 26.38
C LYS A 174 -2.02 3.39 25.77
N ASN A 175 -2.50 2.45 26.57
CA ASN A 175 -3.06 1.21 26.05
C ASN A 175 -4.29 1.48 25.16
N ASN A 176 -5.20 2.35 25.61
CA ASN A 176 -6.36 2.76 24.85
C ASN A 176 -5.96 3.44 23.53
N HIS A 177 -5.06 4.42 23.60
CA HIS A 177 -4.58 5.15 22.43
C HIS A 177 -3.84 4.26 21.44
N LEU A 178 -3.00 3.34 21.94
CA LEU A 178 -2.31 2.34 21.13
C LEU A 178 -3.31 1.44 20.40
N TYR A 179 -4.36 0.98 21.09
CA TYR A 179 -5.40 0.16 20.49
C TYR A 179 -6.08 0.86 19.31
N GLU A 180 -6.51 2.09 19.53
CA GLU A 180 -7.15 2.90 18.50
C GLU A 180 -6.20 3.28 17.36
N ALA A 181 -4.93 3.55 17.66
CA ALA A 181 -3.92 3.85 16.66
C ALA A 181 -3.66 2.65 15.75
N ILE A 182 -3.61 1.43 16.29
CA ILE A 182 -3.44 0.21 15.49
C ILE A 182 -4.66 0.00 14.58
N ILE A 183 -5.89 0.17 15.08
CA ILE A 183 -7.10 0.09 14.24
C ILE A 183 -7.11 1.18 13.16
N GLY A 184 -6.72 2.40 13.52
CA GLY A 184 -6.54 3.50 12.58
C GLY A 184 -5.54 3.16 11.47
N GLY A 185 -4.40 2.54 11.82
CA GLY A 185 -3.43 2.05 10.86
C GLY A 185 -4.00 1.02 9.88
N TYR A 186 -4.85 0.10 10.34
CA TYR A 186 -5.56 -0.83 9.46
C TYR A 186 -6.59 -0.15 8.55
N THR A 187 -7.19 0.96 9.00
CA THR A 187 -8.10 1.76 8.17
C THR A 187 -7.34 2.47 7.06
N VAL A 188 -6.16 3.04 7.33
CA VAL A 188 -5.31 3.63 6.28
C VAL A 188 -4.88 2.58 5.25
N ASN A 189 -4.57 1.36 5.70
CA ASN A 189 -4.28 0.24 4.81
C ASN A 189 -5.48 -0.07 3.88
N HIS A 190 -6.72 0.03 4.38
CA HIS A 190 -7.91 -0.12 3.54
C HIS A 190 -7.99 0.93 2.43
N ASP A 191 -7.71 2.21 2.73
CA ASP A 191 -7.79 3.29 1.74
C ASP A 191 -6.74 3.09 0.63
N MET A 192 -5.56 2.57 1.00
CA MET A 192 -4.56 2.16 0.02
C MET A 192 -5.08 1.05 -0.89
N TRP A 193 -5.60 -0.04 -0.31
CA TRP A 193 -6.17 -1.14 -1.08
C TRP A 193 -7.26 -0.64 -2.04
N SER A 194 -8.20 0.15 -1.54
CA SER A 194 -9.30 0.73 -2.33
C SER A 194 -8.78 1.57 -3.48
N THR A 195 -7.76 2.40 -3.24
CA THR A 195 -7.11 3.22 -4.28
C THR A 195 -6.50 2.34 -5.37
N TYR A 196 -5.76 1.29 -5.00
CA TYR A 196 -5.10 0.42 -5.97
C TYR A 196 -6.06 -0.48 -6.73
N ILE A 197 -7.10 -0.98 -6.07
CA ILE A 197 -8.18 -1.71 -6.72
C ILE A 197 -8.91 -0.79 -7.70
N GLY A 198 -9.24 0.43 -7.31
CA GLY A 198 -9.87 1.43 -8.19
C GLY A 198 -9.01 1.72 -9.43
N LYS A 199 -7.71 1.94 -9.26
CA LYS A 199 -6.77 2.12 -10.38
C LYS A 199 -6.72 0.90 -11.32
N LEU A 200 -6.66 -0.30 -10.75
CA LEU A 200 -6.63 -1.54 -11.55
C LEU A 200 -7.97 -1.80 -12.25
N SER A 201 -9.08 -1.46 -11.60
CA SER A 201 -10.42 -1.51 -12.19
C SER A 201 -10.54 -0.57 -13.39
N GLN A 202 -10.00 0.65 -13.29
CA GLN A 202 -9.98 1.56 -14.43
C GLN A 202 -9.08 1.02 -15.56
N GLU A 203 -7.89 0.51 -15.23
CA GLU A 203 -7.00 -0.15 -16.20
C GLU A 203 -7.71 -1.32 -16.93
N LEU A 204 -8.53 -2.08 -16.21
CA LEU A 204 -9.35 -3.15 -16.78
C LEU A 204 -10.44 -2.62 -17.71
N LEU A 205 -11.20 -1.61 -17.29
CA LEU A 205 -12.26 -1.00 -18.10
C LEU A 205 -11.72 -0.50 -19.45
N ASP A 206 -10.57 0.15 -19.43
CA ASP A 206 -9.91 0.69 -20.63
C ASP A 206 -9.35 -0.41 -21.56
N ASN A 207 -9.31 -1.67 -21.12
CA ASN A 207 -8.69 -2.80 -21.82
C ASN A 207 -9.57 -4.05 -21.89
N LEU A 208 -10.90 -3.93 -21.68
CA LEU A 208 -11.81 -5.08 -21.66
C LEU A 208 -11.80 -5.90 -22.96
N ASP A 209 -11.58 -5.24 -24.10
CA ASP A 209 -11.53 -5.83 -25.44
C ASP A 209 -10.10 -6.14 -25.93
N ASN A 210 -9.10 -6.02 -25.05
CA ASN A 210 -7.70 -6.17 -25.43
C ASN A 210 -7.41 -7.60 -25.91
N GLU A 211 -6.98 -7.80 -27.15
CA GLU A 211 -6.67 -9.15 -27.66
C GLU A 211 -5.32 -9.72 -27.20
N ASN A 212 -4.54 -8.96 -26.42
CA ASN A 212 -3.19 -9.33 -26.02
C ASN A 212 -3.20 -10.39 -24.90
N GLU A 213 -2.92 -11.64 -25.26
CA GLU A 213 -2.83 -12.77 -24.33
C GLU A 213 -1.78 -12.58 -23.22
N VAL A 214 -0.70 -11.83 -23.50
CA VAL A 214 0.33 -11.52 -22.49
C VAL A 214 -0.20 -10.54 -21.46
N TYR A 215 -1.01 -9.56 -21.87
CA TYR A 215 -1.69 -8.64 -20.97
C TYR A 215 -2.61 -9.41 -20.01
N TRP A 216 -3.54 -10.22 -20.52
CA TRP A 216 -4.48 -10.98 -19.68
C TRP A 216 -3.78 -11.95 -18.73
N ARG A 217 -2.72 -12.62 -19.20
CA ARG A 217 -1.91 -13.47 -18.33
C ARG A 217 -1.24 -12.68 -17.21
N ASN A 218 -0.65 -11.53 -17.53
CA ASN A 218 0.01 -10.68 -16.54
C ASN A 218 -0.97 -10.11 -15.52
N LEU A 219 -2.15 -9.71 -15.98
CA LEU A 219 -3.24 -9.21 -15.17
C LEU A 219 -3.77 -10.27 -14.20
N ARG A 220 -4.00 -11.51 -14.64
CA ARG A 220 -4.40 -12.62 -13.75
C ARG A 220 -3.38 -12.85 -12.65
N LEU A 221 -2.11 -12.97 -13.02
CA LEU A 221 -1.02 -13.14 -12.05
C LEU A 221 -0.91 -11.94 -11.09
N LYS A 222 -1.26 -10.73 -11.53
CA LYS A 222 -1.30 -9.52 -10.70
C LYS A 222 -2.45 -9.58 -9.70
N VAL A 223 -3.66 -9.98 -10.12
CA VAL A 223 -4.82 -10.11 -9.22
C VAL A 223 -4.63 -11.25 -8.21
N GLU A 224 -4.11 -12.40 -8.63
CA GLU A 224 -3.75 -13.50 -7.72
C GLU A 224 -2.73 -13.04 -6.66
N GLU A 225 -1.72 -12.27 -7.09
CA GLU A 225 -0.75 -11.69 -6.16
C GLU A 225 -1.41 -10.73 -5.16
N PHE A 226 -2.40 -9.92 -5.59
CA PHE A 226 -3.16 -9.04 -4.68
C PHE A 226 -3.92 -9.86 -3.64
N GLN A 227 -4.63 -10.90 -4.06
CA GLN A 227 -5.37 -11.80 -3.16
C GLN A 227 -4.44 -12.48 -2.14
N LEU A 228 -3.25 -12.93 -2.56
CA LEU A 228 -2.27 -13.54 -1.66
C LEU A 228 -1.68 -12.54 -0.67
N HIS A 229 -1.39 -11.31 -1.09
CA HIS A 229 -0.93 -10.25 -0.18
C HIS A 229 -2.02 -9.89 0.83
N PHE A 230 -3.28 -9.75 0.40
CA PHE A 230 -4.41 -9.52 1.29
C PHE A 230 -4.59 -10.67 2.29
N LEU A 231 -4.52 -11.93 1.84
CA LEU A 231 -4.63 -13.11 2.70
C LEU A 231 -3.54 -13.12 3.79
N LYS A 232 -2.28 -12.84 3.40
CA LYS A 232 -1.16 -12.75 4.33
C LYS A 232 -1.40 -11.65 5.37
N GLN A 233 -1.80 -10.45 4.93
CA GLN A 233 -2.10 -9.32 5.82
C GLN A 233 -3.25 -9.61 6.76
N ASN A 234 -4.36 -10.16 6.24
CA ASN A 234 -5.54 -10.46 7.02
C ASN A 234 -5.28 -11.53 8.08
N THR A 235 -4.46 -12.54 7.76
CA THR A 235 -4.05 -13.57 8.74
C THR A 235 -3.21 -12.97 9.87
N GLN A 236 -2.27 -12.08 9.55
CA GLN A 236 -1.49 -11.36 10.57
C GLN A 236 -2.37 -10.45 11.41
N ARG A 237 -3.27 -9.69 10.78
CA ARG A 237 -4.24 -8.82 11.47
C ARG A 237 -5.08 -9.59 12.48
N LYS A 238 -5.65 -10.73 12.10
CA LYS A 238 -6.42 -11.59 13.02
C LYS A 238 -5.59 -12.04 14.24
N ARG A 239 -4.33 -12.40 14.02
CA ARG A 239 -3.40 -12.76 15.10
C ARG A 239 -3.09 -11.57 16.02
N SER A 240 -2.79 -10.41 15.45
CA SER A 240 -2.53 -9.17 16.21
C SER A 240 -3.73 -8.78 17.05
N PHE A 241 -4.93 -8.83 16.46
CA PHE A 241 -6.17 -8.46 17.11
C PHE A 241 -6.44 -9.31 18.37
N SER A 242 -6.26 -10.63 18.28
CA SER A 242 -6.38 -11.51 19.46
C SER A 242 -5.41 -11.12 20.58
N SER A 243 -4.21 -10.65 20.23
CA SER A 243 -3.20 -10.22 21.22
C SER A 243 -3.50 -8.83 21.78
N MET A 244 -4.14 -7.96 20.99
CA MET A 244 -4.49 -6.60 21.40
C MET A 244 -5.56 -6.57 22.48
N GLN A 245 -6.43 -7.59 22.58
CA GLN A 245 -7.50 -7.66 23.58
C GLN A 245 -7.01 -7.49 25.02
N GLN A 246 -5.75 -7.79 25.32
CA GLN A 246 -5.17 -7.55 26.65
C GLN A 246 -5.03 -6.05 27.01
N LEU A 247 -5.00 -5.16 26.01
CA LEU A 247 -4.83 -3.72 26.17
C LEU A 247 -6.11 -3.04 26.68
N THR A 248 -7.27 -3.68 26.58
CA THR A 248 -8.56 -3.12 27.01
C THR A 248 -8.83 -3.27 28.51
N ASN A 249 -7.87 -3.83 29.26
CA ASN A 249 -7.98 -4.01 30.70
C ASN A 249 -7.57 -2.73 31.47
N PHE A 250 -8.45 -1.73 31.47
CA PHE A 250 -8.23 -0.44 32.13
C PHE A 250 -8.56 -0.50 33.63
N LYS A 251 -7.53 -0.40 34.49
CA LYS A 251 -7.64 -0.53 35.95
C LYS A 251 -7.70 0.80 36.71
N SER A 252 -7.16 1.85 36.13
CA SER A 252 -7.08 3.20 36.70
C SER A 252 -8.40 3.97 36.64
N ILE A 253 -9.34 3.54 35.80
CA ILE A 253 -10.64 4.21 35.59
C ILE A 253 -11.81 3.38 36.12
N ASP A 254 -12.89 4.09 36.45
CA ASP A 254 -14.15 3.53 36.94
C ASP A 254 -14.90 2.73 35.85
N VAL A 255 -15.97 2.04 36.27
CA VAL A 255 -16.77 1.20 35.36
C VAL A 255 -17.49 2.02 34.29
N LYS A 256 -17.90 3.26 34.60
CA LYS A 256 -18.61 4.12 33.67
C LYS A 256 -17.70 4.54 32.52
N THR A 257 -16.56 5.13 32.84
CA THR A 257 -15.54 5.59 31.89
C THR A 257 -14.99 4.42 31.08
N ARG A 258 -14.76 3.26 31.71
CA ARG A 258 -14.34 2.03 31.00
C ARG A 258 -15.34 1.63 29.92
N LYS A 259 -16.64 1.67 30.21
CA LYS A 259 -17.69 1.35 29.22
C LYS A 259 -17.73 2.35 28.08
N GLU A 260 -17.47 3.63 28.36
CA GLU A 260 -17.38 4.66 27.32
C GLU A 260 -16.20 4.41 26.38
N TRP A 261 -15.01 4.13 26.92
CA TRP A 261 -13.83 3.77 26.12
C TRP A 261 -14.07 2.49 25.31
N GLN A 262 -14.63 1.46 25.94
CA GLN A 262 -14.95 0.20 25.25
C GLN A 262 -15.91 0.41 24.08
N LYS A 263 -16.93 1.26 24.24
CA LYS A 263 -17.89 1.56 23.15
C LYS A 263 -17.20 2.18 21.93
N VAL A 264 -16.20 3.03 22.14
CA VAL A 264 -15.43 3.65 21.05
C VAL A 264 -14.54 2.61 20.36
N ILE A 265 -13.91 1.73 21.15
CA ILE A 265 -13.14 0.59 20.65
C ILE A 265 -14.02 -0.31 19.79
N ASP A 266 -15.13 -0.82 20.33
CA ASP A 266 -16.05 -1.74 19.64
C ASP A 266 -16.54 -1.16 18.31
N LYS A 267 -16.89 0.13 18.29
CA LYS A 267 -17.31 0.84 17.07
C LYS A 267 -16.18 0.86 16.03
N SER A 268 -14.96 1.13 16.45
CA SER A 268 -13.79 1.19 15.57
C SER A 268 -13.45 -0.19 15.00
N GLU A 269 -13.55 -1.23 15.83
CA GLU A 269 -13.38 -2.62 15.41
C GLU A 269 -14.39 -3.06 14.36
N GLN A 270 -15.68 -2.79 14.61
CA GLN A 270 -16.75 -3.12 13.68
C GLN A 270 -16.55 -2.42 12.32
N GLY A 271 -16.14 -1.14 12.34
CA GLY A 271 -15.80 -0.40 11.13
C GLY A 271 -14.66 -1.06 10.34
N MET A 272 -13.58 -1.42 11.02
CA MET A 272 -12.44 -2.11 10.42
C MET A 272 -12.84 -3.47 9.80
N PHE A 273 -13.63 -4.29 10.50
CA PHE A 273 -14.06 -5.57 9.96
C PHE A 273 -14.95 -5.44 8.72
N ARG A 274 -15.84 -4.44 8.70
CA ARG A 274 -16.65 -4.14 7.51
C ARG A 274 -15.76 -3.79 6.31
N TYR A 275 -14.77 -2.93 6.49
CA TYR A 275 -13.82 -2.59 5.43
C TYR A 275 -13.04 -3.80 4.89
N ILE A 276 -12.71 -4.76 5.76
CA ILE A 276 -12.04 -6.00 5.33
C ILE A 276 -12.96 -6.87 4.47
N ASP A 277 -14.24 -6.96 4.83
CA ASP A 277 -15.23 -7.71 4.06
C ASP A 277 -15.50 -7.05 2.69
N ASP A 278 -15.56 -5.72 2.64
CA ASP A 278 -15.70 -4.96 1.39
C ASP A 278 -14.48 -5.22 0.46
N LEU A 279 -13.25 -5.15 0.99
CA LEU A 279 -12.05 -5.46 0.19
C LEU A 279 -12.01 -6.89 -0.34
N LYS A 280 -12.53 -7.86 0.43
CA LYS A 280 -12.64 -9.23 -0.04
C LYS A 280 -13.56 -9.31 -1.26
N TYR A 281 -14.73 -8.67 -1.18
CA TYR A 281 -15.68 -8.61 -2.29
C TYR A 281 -15.07 -7.92 -3.52
N ASP A 282 -14.37 -6.81 -3.32
CA ASP A 282 -13.73 -6.06 -4.40
C ASP A 282 -12.64 -6.88 -5.11
N LEU A 283 -11.78 -7.58 -4.36
CA LEU A 283 -10.74 -8.45 -4.91
C LEU A 283 -11.32 -9.64 -5.67
N ASP A 284 -12.42 -10.22 -5.19
CA ASP A 284 -13.11 -11.32 -5.88
C ASP A 284 -13.69 -10.83 -7.22
N ASN A 285 -14.31 -9.65 -7.26
CA ASN A 285 -14.83 -9.06 -8.49
C ASN A 285 -13.73 -8.72 -9.50
N LEU A 286 -12.59 -8.23 -9.01
CA LEU A 286 -11.44 -7.87 -9.84
C LEU A 286 -10.87 -9.05 -10.64
N ALA A 287 -11.04 -10.28 -10.13
CA ALA A 287 -10.60 -11.50 -10.81
C ALA A 287 -11.54 -11.94 -11.95
N THR A 288 -12.79 -11.48 -11.96
CA THR A 288 -13.85 -11.96 -12.86
C THR A 288 -13.51 -11.80 -14.35
N PRO A 289 -13.01 -10.64 -14.83
CA PRO A 289 -12.62 -10.50 -16.23
C PRO A 289 -11.49 -11.47 -16.62
N GLY A 290 -10.54 -11.69 -15.70
CA GLY A 290 -9.46 -12.65 -15.88
C GLY A 290 -9.95 -14.09 -16.04
N HIS A 291 -10.91 -14.51 -15.21
CA HIS A 291 -11.54 -15.83 -15.31
C HIS A 291 -12.32 -16.01 -16.61
N THR A 292 -13.12 -15.01 -16.99
CA THR A 292 -13.90 -15.04 -18.24
C THR A 292 -12.98 -15.19 -19.46
N HIS A 293 -11.85 -14.46 -19.49
CA HIS A 293 -10.88 -14.62 -20.57
C HIS A 293 -10.22 -16.00 -20.54
N ASP A 294 -9.95 -16.59 -19.38
CA ASP A 294 -9.36 -17.93 -19.30
C ASP A 294 -10.31 -19.01 -19.84
N GLU A 295 -11.61 -18.89 -19.56
CA GLU A 295 -12.63 -19.75 -20.16
C GLU A 295 -12.66 -19.63 -21.69
N GLN A 296 -12.59 -18.41 -22.23
CA GLN A 296 -12.47 -18.19 -23.69
C GLN A 296 -11.17 -18.78 -24.25
N THR A 297 -10.05 -18.62 -23.54
CA THR A 297 -8.77 -19.22 -23.94
C THR A 297 -8.83 -20.75 -23.94
N LEU A 298 -9.47 -21.35 -22.92
CA LEU A 298 -9.71 -22.78 -22.85
C LEU A 298 -10.57 -23.26 -24.02
N GLN A 299 -11.64 -22.55 -24.36
CA GLN A 299 -12.44 -22.83 -25.55
C GLN A 299 -11.57 -22.81 -26.82
N ARG A 300 -10.76 -21.78 -27.03
CA ARG A 300 -9.82 -21.71 -28.16
C ARG A 300 -8.80 -22.86 -28.18
N GLU A 301 -8.28 -23.29 -27.03
CA GLU A 301 -7.36 -24.44 -26.95
C GLU A 301 -8.08 -25.77 -27.23
N THR A 302 -9.37 -25.90 -26.86
CA THR A 302 -10.17 -27.05 -27.27
C THR A 302 -10.42 -27.06 -28.79
N GLU A 303 -10.65 -25.91 -29.41
CA GLU A 303 -10.75 -25.77 -30.87
C GLU A 303 -9.44 -26.15 -31.57
N LYS A 304 -8.28 -25.79 -31.01
CA LYS A 304 -6.98 -26.27 -31.52
C LYS A 304 -6.79 -27.79 -31.41
N THR A 305 -7.45 -28.43 -30.44
CA THR A 305 -7.47 -29.89 -30.37
C THR A 305 -8.25 -30.46 -31.55
N ASN A 306 -9.34 -29.80 -31.98
CA ASN A 306 -10.01 -30.13 -33.24
C ASN A 306 -9.09 -29.92 -34.45
N GLU A 307 -8.25 -28.88 -34.47
CA GLU A 307 -7.23 -28.70 -35.52
C GLU A 307 -6.17 -29.82 -35.53
N ARG A 308 -5.81 -30.37 -34.37
CA ARG A 308 -4.92 -31.55 -34.29
C ARG A 308 -5.62 -32.82 -34.79
N ILE A 309 -6.91 -32.97 -34.54
CA ILE A 309 -7.74 -34.05 -35.10
C ILE A 309 -7.84 -33.89 -36.62
N LEU A 310 -7.96 -32.66 -37.12
CA LEU A 310 -7.90 -32.33 -38.54
C LEU A 310 -6.54 -32.72 -39.15
N LEU A 311 -5.42 -32.41 -38.48
CA LEU A 311 -4.08 -32.84 -38.90
C LEU A 311 -3.96 -34.37 -38.95
N LEU A 312 -4.54 -35.08 -37.97
CA LEU A 312 -4.60 -36.54 -37.96
C LEU A 312 -5.39 -37.08 -39.16
N SER A 313 -6.50 -36.41 -39.51
CA SER A 313 -7.30 -36.72 -40.69
C SER A 313 -6.54 -36.45 -41.99
N PHE A 314 -5.74 -35.38 -42.05
CA PHE A 314 -4.81 -35.12 -43.17
C PHE A 314 -3.72 -36.19 -43.31
N LEU A 315 -3.17 -36.67 -42.20
CA LEU A 315 -2.23 -37.80 -42.20
C LEU A 315 -2.92 -39.08 -42.70
N ALA A 316 -4.16 -39.35 -42.28
CA ALA A 316 -4.93 -40.48 -42.81
C ALA A 316 -5.20 -40.36 -44.32
N MET A 317 -5.49 -39.16 -44.83
CA MET A 317 -5.63 -38.88 -46.27
C MET A 317 -4.32 -38.97 -47.06
N SER A 318 -3.16 -38.97 -46.38
CA SER A 318 -1.85 -39.18 -47.00
C SER A 318 -1.47 -40.66 -47.16
N ILE A 319 -2.25 -41.60 -46.59
CA ILE A 319 -2.04 -43.05 -46.73
C ILE A 319 -2.14 -43.52 -48.20
N PRO A 320 -3.12 -43.09 -49.02
CA PRO A 320 -3.13 -43.37 -50.46
C PRO A 320 -1.90 -42.84 -51.19
N MET A 321 -1.33 -41.70 -50.77
CA MET A 321 -0.10 -41.16 -51.36
C MET A 321 1.12 -42.01 -51.00
N MET A 322 1.19 -42.56 -49.78
CA MET A 322 2.17 -43.60 -49.44
C MET A 322 1.98 -44.85 -50.32
N GLY A 323 0.73 -45.29 -50.55
CA GLY A 323 0.42 -46.39 -51.47
C GLY A 323 0.88 -46.13 -52.91
N ALA A 324 0.77 -44.88 -53.39
CA ALA A 324 1.26 -44.48 -54.70
C ALA A 324 2.80 -44.50 -54.81
N ILE A 325 3.51 -44.19 -53.72
CA ILE A 325 4.97 -44.25 -53.63
C ILE A 325 5.45 -45.72 -53.74
N PHE A 326 4.79 -46.65 -53.04
CA PHE A 326 5.18 -48.07 -53.00
C PHE A 326 4.63 -48.91 -54.16
N SER A 327 3.61 -48.43 -54.88
CA SER A 327 3.02 -49.18 -55.99
C SER A 327 3.97 -49.25 -57.21
N PRO A 328 4.13 -50.43 -57.84
CA PRO A 328 4.98 -50.59 -59.02
C PRO A 328 4.39 -49.94 -60.27
N ASN A 329 3.09 -49.63 -60.28
CA ASN A 329 2.36 -49.16 -61.46
C ASN A 329 2.47 -47.64 -61.71
N PHE A 330 2.99 -46.86 -60.76
CA PHE A 330 3.13 -45.41 -60.92
C PHE A 330 4.54 -45.02 -61.41
N SER A 331 4.60 -43.94 -62.21
CA SER A 331 5.86 -43.40 -62.73
C SER A 331 6.78 -42.88 -61.62
N LEU A 332 8.10 -42.91 -61.85
CA LEU A 332 9.10 -42.37 -60.92
C LEU A 332 8.84 -40.90 -60.56
N TYR A 333 8.39 -40.10 -61.54
CA TYR A 333 8.03 -38.70 -61.34
C TYR A 333 6.88 -38.53 -60.34
N THR A 334 5.82 -39.33 -60.46
CA THR A 334 4.67 -39.32 -59.55
C THR A 334 5.08 -39.72 -58.12
N LYS A 335 6.01 -40.68 -57.98
CA LYS A 335 6.54 -41.12 -56.69
C LYS A 335 7.33 -40.01 -55.99
N ILE A 336 8.21 -39.34 -56.72
CA ILE A 336 9.01 -38.22 -56.22
C ILE A 336 8.11 -37.06 -55.78
N LEU A 337 7.13 -36.68 -56.61
CA LEU A 337 6.19 -35.61 -56.29
C LEU A 337 5.38 -35.92 -55.02
N SER A 338 4.89 -37.15 -54.90
CA SER A 338 4.13 -37.61 -53.72
C SER A 338 4.98 -37.56 -52.45
N ALA A 339 6.25 -37.98 -52.52
CA ALA A 339 7.19 -37.91 -51.40
C ALA A 339 7.50 -36.46 -50.98
N MET A 340 7.66 -35.55 -51.93
CA MET A 340 7.89 -34.12 -51.63
C MET A 340 6.70 -33.50 -50.90
N VAL A 341 5.47 -33.76 -51.36
CA VAL A 341 4.25 -33.22 -50.74
C VAL A 341 4.07 -33.76 -49.31
N LEU A 342 4.28 -35.07 -49.11
CA LEU A 342 4.23 -35.73 -47.79
C LEU A 342 5.23 -35.14 -46.79
N CYS A 343 6.46 -34.84 -47.25
CA CYS A 343 7.49 -34.25 -46.40
C CYS A 343 7.26 -32.74 -46.15
N MET A 344 6.77 -31.99 -47.13
CA MET A 344 6.55 -30.55 -47.00
C MET A 344 5.41 -30.19 -46.04
N LEU A 345 4.32 -30.96 -46.04
CA LEU A 345 3.12 -30.65 -45.25
C LEU A 345 3.39 -30.49 -43.74
N PRO A 346 4.04 -31.45 -43.05
CA PRO A 346 4.42 -31.28 -41.65
C PRO A 346 5.40 -30.12 -41.44
N MET A 347 6.39 -29.97 -42.33
CA MET A 347 7.40 -28.91 -42.21
C MET A 347 6.78 -27.51 -42.31
N VAL A 348 5.88 -27.28 -43.27
CA VAL A 348 5.18 -26.00 -43.44
C VAL A 348 4.27 -25.73 -42.26
N TYR A 349 3.48 -26.73 -41.82
CA TYR A 349 2.59 -26.58 -40.67
C TYR A 349 3.36 -26.21 -39.39
N PHE A 350 4.41 -26.98 -39.04
CA PHE A 350 5.21 -26.71 -37.85
C PHE A 350 5.97 -25.40 -37.95
N SER A 351 6.55 -25.08 -39.11
CA SER A 351 7.29 -23.83 -39.32
C SER A 351 6.36 -22.62 -39.18
N VAL A 352 5.29 -22.55 -39.98
CA VAL A 352 4.37 -21.40 -39.98
C VAL A 352 3.72 -21.22 -38.62
N PHE A 353 3.20 -22.29 -38.00
CA PHE A 353 2.48 -22.17 -36.73
C PHE A 353 3.39 -21.84 -35.55
N ARG A 354 4.55 -22.51 -35.43
CA ARG A 354 5.49 -22.28 -34.32
C ARG A 354 6.15 -20.90 -34.42
N PHE A 355 6.63 -20.52 -35.60
CA PHE A 355 7.25 -19.20 -35.78
C PHE A 355 6.24 -18.06 -35.67
N SER A 356 5.03 -18.23 -36.21
CA SER A 356 3.94 -17.26 -36.05
C SER A 356 3.60 -17.05 -34.57
N ARG A 357 3.44 -18.13 -33.80
CA ARG A 357 3.15 -18.06 -32.36
C ARG A 357 4.26 -17.35 -31.58
N MET A 358 5.52 -17.71 -31.82
CA MET A 358 6.66 -17.06 -31.17
C MET A 358 6.74 -15.57 -31.52
N ARG A 359 6.48 -15.20 -32.77
CA ARG A 359 6.47 -13.80 -33.21
C ARG A 359 5.33 -13.02 -32.56
N ARG A 360 4.12 -13.60 -32.50
CA ARG A 360 2.95 -12.98 -31.85
C ARG A 360 3.23 -12.70 -30.38
N GLN A 361 3.74 -13.69 -29.64
CA GLN A 361 4.11 -13.52 -28.23
C GLN A 361 5.14 -12.41 -28.01
N LYS A 362 6.16 -12.28 -28.88
CA LYS A 362 7.14 -11.19 -28.80
C LYS A 362 6.50 -9.82 -29.05
N LEU A 363 5.61 -9.72 -30.04
CA LEU A 363 4.89 -8.48 -30.34
C LEU A 363 3.95 -8.09 -29.19
N ASP A 364 3.21 -9.05 -28.65
CA ASP A 364 2.30 -8.89 -27.53
C ASP A 364 3.04 -8.42 -26.27
N ARG A 365 4.21 -9.01 -25.99
CA ARG A 365 5.08 -8.54 -24.90
C ARG A 365 5.55 -7.10 -25.11
N ARG A 366 5.93 -6.73 -26.34
CA ARG A 366 6.36 -5.37 -26.66
C ARG A 366 5.22 -4.36 -26.50
N ARG A 367 4.01 -4.71 -26.94
CA ARG A 367 2.79 -3.90 -26.77
C ARG A 367 2.47 -3.66 -25.30
N ASP A 368 2.53 -4.70 -24.46
CA ASP A 368 2.31 -4.54 -23.00
C ASP A 368 3.39 -3.65 -22.34
N LEU A 369 4.65 -3.76 -22.77
CA LEU A 369 5.73 -2.89 -22.30
C LEU A 369 5.52 -1.42 -22.71
N THR A 370 5.07 -1.17 -23.94
CA THR A 370 4.75 0.19 -24.41
C THR A 370 3.62 0.81 -23.60
N ARG A 371 2.55 0.05 -23.33
CA ARG A 371 1.44 0.52 -22.47
C ARG A 371 1.92 0.87 -21.06
N LYS A 372 2.77 0.03 -20.46
CA LYS A 372 3.39 0.34 -19.15
C LYS A 372 4.22 1.61 -19.19
N LYS A 373 4.99 1.83 -20.26
CA LYS A 373 5.78 3.06 -20.46
C LYS A 373 4.88 4.31 -20.42
N GLU A 374 3.76 4.29 -21.14
CA GLU A 374 2.81 5.42 -21.20
C GLU A 374 2.24 5.75 -19.81
N ASN A 375 1.87 4.72 -19.03
CA ASN A 375 1.39 4.91 -17.66
C ASN A 375 2.44 5.56 -16.75
N TRP A 376 3.71 5.18 -16.87
CA TRP A 376 4.81 5.78 -16.10
C TRP A 376 5.11 7.21 -16.52
N GLU A 377 4.98 7.54 -17.81
CA GLU A 377 5.12 8.91 -18.31
C GLU A 377 4.03 9.82 -17.73
N ALA A 378 2.76 9.38 -17.73
CA ALA A 378 1.66 10.14 -17.12
C ALA A 378 1.84 10.36 -15.61
N MET A 379 2.35 9.35 -14.89
CA MET A 379 2.64 9.47 -13.45
C MET A 379 3.74 10.50 -13.17
N LEU A 380 4.81 10.51 -13.97
CA LEU A 380 5.90 11.49 -13.84
C LEU A 380 5.43 12.91 -14.10
N ASP A 381 4.57 13.11 -15.09
CA ASP A 381 4.00 14.43 -15.39
C ASP A 381 3.15 14.94 -14.23
N TRP A 382 2.37 14.05 -13.58
CA TRP A 382 1.62 14.39 -12.37
C TRP A 382 2.53 14.87 -11.23
N HIS A 383 3.59 14.13 -10.91
CA HIS A 383 4.53 14.52 -9.85
C HIS A 383 5.25 15.85 -10.15
N LYS A 384 5.64 16.06 -11.42
CA LYS A 384 6.27 17.33 -11.87
C LYS A 384 5.32 18.51 -11.73
N ASN A 385 4.04 18.34 -12.07
CA ASN A 385 3.03 19.38 -11.89
C ASN A 385 2.77 19.68 -10.41
N ASN A 386 2.63 18.63 -9.57
CA ASN A 386 2.41 18.79 -8.13
C ASN A 386 3.56 19.55 -7.46
N LEU A 387 4.81 19.23 -7.83
CA LEU A 387 6.00 19.93 -7.33
C LEU A 387 5.95 21.44 -7.64
N GLU A 388 5.50 21.83 -8.83
CA GLU A 388 5.39 23.25 -9.21
C GLU A 388 4.24 23.96 -8.50
N GLU A 389 3.15 23.26 -8.17
CA GLU A 389 2.06 23.80 -7.35
C GLU A 389 2.52 24.04 -5.91
N ILE A 390 3.17 23.05 -5.28
CA ILE A 390 3.67 23.14 -3.91
C ILE A 390 4.66 24.30 -3.76
N LYS A 391 5.59 24.47 -4.70
CA LYS A 391 6.55 25.59 -4.67
C LYS A 391 5.87 26.96 -4.66
N LYS A 392 4.72 27.10 -5.32
CA LYS A 392 3.96 28.35 -5.44
C LYS A 392 2.99 28.59 -4.28
N ASP A 393 2.73 27.58 -3.45
CA ASP A 393 1.83 27.73 -2.31
C ASP A 393 2.48 28.56 -1.19
N THR A 394 1.77 29.59 -0.74
CA THR A 394 2.21 30.50 0.34
C THR A 394 1.54 30.21 1.68
N LYS A 395 0.63 29.22 1.74
CA LYS A 395 -0.14 28.86 2.96
C LYS A 395 0.52 27.76 3.78
N ILE A 396 1.50 27.07 3.22
CA ILE A 396 2.21 25.97 3.89
C ILE A 396 3.38 26.55 4.68
N ALA A 397 3.56 26.13 5.93
CA ALA A 397 4.74 26.47 6.72
C ALA A 397 6.03 26.03 5.99
N GLU A 398 7.07 26.86 6.02
CA GLU A 398 8.27 26.64 5.19
C GLU A 398 8.99 25.31 5.50
N ASP A 399 9.01 24.89 6.77
CA ASP A 399 9.58 23.60 7.19
C ASP A 399 8.83 22.41 6.60
N LEU A 400 7.51 22.46 6.59
CA LEU A 400 6.66 21.44 5.99
C LEU A 400 6.78 21.44 4.47
N LYS A 401 6.87 22.63 3.85
CA LYS A 401 7.01 22.80 2.41
C LYS A 401 8.30 22.18 1.88
N GLU A 402 9.42 22.40 2.58
CA GLU A 402 10.72 21.82 2.21
C GLU A 402 10.67 20.29 2.21
N ASN A 403 10.08 19.69 3.25
CA ASN A 403 9.93 18.24 3.37
C ASN A 403 9.10 17.64 2.20
N VAL A 404 7.98 18.27 1.85
CA VAL A 404 7.13 17.79 0.75
C VAL A 404 7.85 17.91 -0.60
N ILE A 405 8.60 18.99 -0.83
CA ILE A 405 9.39 19.18 -2.05
C ILE A 405 10.45 18.08 -2.22
N GLN A 406 11.17 17.75 -1.15
CA GLN A 406 12.17 16.67 -1.19
C GLN A 406 11.53 15.32 -1.55
N TRP A 407 10.37 15.03 -0.98
CA TRP A 407 9.64 13.80 -1.28
C TRP A 407 9.21 13.69 -2.75
N GLU A 408 8.69 14.77 -3.33
CA GLU A 408 8.31 14.79 -4.76
C GLU A 408 9.50 14.63 -5.70
N LEU A 409 10.64 15.27 -5.38
CA LEU A 409 11.87 15.11 -6.16
C LEU A 409 12.38 13.66 -6.16
N GLN A 410 12.26 12.97 -5.04
CA GLN A 410 12.60 11.55 -4.94
C GLN A 410 11.68 10.69 -5.81
N ASN A 411 10.37 10.90 -5.75
CA ASN A 411 9.40 10.18 -6.58
C ASN A 411 9.67 10.36 -8.09
N ILE A 412 10.00 11.58 -8.51
CA ILE A 412 10.38 11.88 -9.91
C ILE A 412 11.63 11.09 -10.31
N SER A 413 12.69 11.15 -9.50
CA SER A 413 13.96 10.44 -9.77
C SER A 413 13.75 8.93 -9.92
N VAL A 414 12.94 8.34 -9.04
CA VAL A 414 12.58 6.92 -9.09
C VAL A 414 11.80 6.59 -10.36
N GLY A 415 10.76 7.37 -10.67
CA GLY A 415 9.95 7.16 -11.87
C GLY A 415 10.78 7.25 -13.15
N GLU A 416 11.74 8.18 -13.23
CA GLU A 416 12.63 8.33 -14.38
C GLU A 416 13.55 7.11 -14.56
N SER A 417 14.11 6.59 -13.47
CA SER A 417 14.91 5.35 -13.48
C SER A 417 14.12 4.14 -13.98
N ILE A 418 12.88 3.99 -13.49
CA ILE A 418 11.99 2.89 -13.91
C ILE A 418 11.64 3.01 -15.39
N LEU A 419 11.35 4.22 -15.86
CA LEU A 419 11.04 4.49 -17.26
C LEU A 419 12.22 4.15 -18.18
N ASP A 420 13.45 4.45 -17.79
CA ASP A 420 14.65 4.06 -18.54
C ASP A 420 14.81 2.53 -18.64
N LYS A 421 14.58 1.80 -17.54
CA LYS A 421 14.60 0.33 -17.52
C LYS A 421 13.54 -0.26 -18.47
N ILE A 422 12.32 0.30 -18.50
CA ILE A 422 11.27 -0.12 -19.44
C ILE A 422 11.67 0.17 -20.88
N LYS A 423 12.19 1.38 -21.17
CA LYS A 423 12.64 1.79 -22.51
C LYS A 423 13.73 0.86 -23.06
N LYS A 424 14.65 0.40 -22.21
CA LYS A 424 15.69 -0.59 -22.58
C LYS A 424 15.12 -1.96 -22.97
N LYS A 425 13.99 -2.40 -22.38
CA LYS A 425 13.34 -3.69 -22.67
C LYS A 425 12.44 -3.67 -23.93
N ILE A 426 12.08 -2.48 -24.43
CA ILE A 426 11.28 -2.29 -25.65
C ILE A 426 12.15 -2.36 -26.92
N LYS A 427 13.44 -2.01 -26.81
CA LYS A 427 14.46 -2.16 -27.85
C LYS A 427 14.79 -3.63 -28.04
#